data_AF-A0A7W6CFP3-F1
#
_entry.id   AF-A0A7W6CFP3-F1
#
_cell.length_a   1.000
_cell.length_b   1.000
_cell.length_c   1.000
_cell.angle_alpha   90.00
_cell.angle_beta   90.00
_cell.angle_gamma   90.00
#
_symmetry.space_group_name_H-M   'P 1'
#
loop_
_entity.id
_entity.type
_entity.pdbx_description
1 polymer ?
#
loop_
_entity_poly.entity_id
_entity_poly.type
_entity_poly.pdbx_seq_one_letter_code
_entity_poly.pdbx_strand_id
1 'polypeptide(L)' 'MDDPEGVEVAAFRPADALLFLPFVWQLGLAPWANGVTWRPLDLPFPMVWQMAGIVFATFVLALRYWLDRKS' A
#
# COMPACT_ATOMS: atom_id res chain seq x y z
N MET A 1 4.40 -21.08 37.40
CA MET A 1 4.78 -19.73 36.92
C MET A 1 5.08 -19.92 35.46
N ASP A 2 4.01 -20.00 34.67
CA ASP A 2 4.06 -20.22 33.25
C ASP A 2 4.76 -19.02 32.60
N ASP A 3 5.79 -19.32 31.82
CA ASP A 3 6.52 -18.36 31.01
C ASP A 3 5.49 -17.63 30.12
N PRO A 4 5.39 -16.29 30.16
CA PRO A 4 4.46 -15.58 29.30
C PRO A 4 4.96 -15.77 27.87
N GLU A 5 4.22 -16.58 27.11
CA GLU A 5 4.34 -16.82 25.68
C GLU A 5 5.22 -15.77 25.02
N GLY A 6 6.48 -16.14 24.78
CA GLY A 6 7.42 -15.30 24.05
C GLY A 6 6.78 -14.96 22.72
N VAL A 7 6.20 -13.76 22.64
CA VAL A 7 5.66 -13.21 21.40
C VAL A 7 6.87 -13.11 20.49
N GLU A 8 7.04 -14.12 19.64
CA GLU A 8 8.05 -14.14 18.61
C GLU A 8 7.68 -12.99 17.68
N VAL A 9 8.28 -11.82 17.94
CA VAL A 9 8.13 -10.63 17.11
C VAL A 9 8.72 -10.98 15.77
N ALA A 10 7.88 -11.51 14.88
CA ALA A 10 8.25 -11.99 13.56
C ALA A 10 9.18 -10.96 12.92
N ALA A 11 10.42 -11.38 12.65
CA ALA A 11 11.45 -10.50 12.14
C ALA A 11 10.94 -9.80 10.88
N PHE A 12 10.81 -8.48 10.95
CA PHE A 12 10.29 -7.63 9.87
C PHE A 12 11.04 -7.96 8.58
N ARG A 13 10.37 -8.62 7.63
CA ARG A 13 11.01 -8.97 6.36
C ARG A 13 11.05 -7.72 5.50
N PRO A 14 12.10 -7.52 4.67
CA PRO A 14 12.10 -6.44 3.69
C PRO A 14 10.88 -6.51 2.74
N ALA A 15 10.28 -7.69 2.62
CA ALA A 15 9.05 -7.90 1.89
C ALA A 15 7.81 -7.28 2.58
N ASP A 16 7.82 -7.05 3.90
CA ASP A 16 6.74 -6.36 4.61
C ASP A 16 6.77 -4.85 4.37
N ALA A 17 7.93 -4.29 4.00
CA ALA A 17 8.05 -2.89 3.57
C ALA A 17 7.25 -2.61 2.28
N LEU A 18 7.03 -3.62 1.42
CA LEU A 18 6.18 -3.48 0.23
C LEU A 18 4.75 -3.09 0.64
N LEU A 19 4.22 -3.59 1.75
CA LEU A 19 2.86 -3.29 2.20
C LEU A 19 2.68 -1.81 2.59
N PHE A 20 3.75 -1.10 2.93
CA PHE A 20 3.70 0.34 3.20
C PHE A 20 3.66 1.20 1.93
N LEU A 21 4.08 0.65 0.78
CA LEU A 21 4.11 1.36 -0.50
C LEU A 21 2.76 1.97 -0.90
N PRO A 22 1.61 1.27 -0.83
CA PRO A 22 0.31 1.87 -1.11
C PRO A 22 -0.06 3.00 -0.15
N PHE A 23 0.39 2.96 1.11
CA PHE A 23 0.12 4.03 2.06
C PHE A 23 0.95 5.27 1.77
N VAL A 24 2.22 5.12 1.38
CA VAL A 24 3.06 6.24 0.94
C VAL A 24 2.49 6.88 -0.32
N TRP A 25 2.00 6.07 -1.26
CA TRP A 25 1.31 6.55 -2.45
C TRP A 25 0.00 7.29 -2.10
N GLN A 26 -0.83 6.73 -1.23
CA GLN A 26 -2.10 7.36 -0.84
C GLN A 26 -1.90 8.66 -0.06
N LEU A 27 -1.04 8.65 0.97
CA LEU A 27 -0.87 9.79 1.88
C LEU A 27 0.11 10.84 1.37
N GLY A 28 1.21 10.41 0.75
CA GLY A 28 2.26 11.32 0.27
C GLY A 28 1.86 12.08 -0.99
N LEU A 29 1.07 11.44 -1.87
CA LEU A 29 0.61 12.06 -3.11
C LEU A 29 -0.85 12.55 -3.04
N ALA A 30 -1.56 12.33 -1.93
CA ALA A 30 -2.87 12.96 -1.70
C ALA A 30 -2.87 14.50 -1.83
N PRO A 31 -1.91 15.27 -1.28
CA PRO A 31 -1.90 16.73 -1.45
C PRO A 31 -1.70 17.12 -2.91
N TRP A 32 -0.88 16.37 -3.65
CA TRP A 32 -0.69 16.57 -5.08
C TRP A 32 -1.96 16.26 -5.86
N ALA A 33 -2.60 15.12 -5.60
CA ALA A 33 -3.85 14.72 -6.25
C ALA A 33 -5.01 15.69 -5.97
N ASN A 34 -5.07 16.27 -4.77
CA ASN A 34 -6.05 17.30 -4.44
C ASN A 34 -5.75 18.66 -5.08
N GLY A 35 -4.48 18.94 -5.42
CA GLY A 35 -4.07 20.15 -6.15
C GLY A 35 -4.32 20.08 -7.66
N VAL A 36 -4.61 18.89 -8.19
CA VAL A 36 -4.90 18.67 -9.62
C VAL A 36 -6.35 19.05 -9.90
N THR A 37 -6.57 20.20 -10.56
CA THR A 37 -7.90 20.68 -10.99
C THR A 37 -8.49 19.87 -12.15
N TRP A 38 -7.81 18.82 -12.58
CA TRP A 38 -8.18 18.01 -13.74
C TRP A 38 -9.41 17.15 -13.41
N ARG A 39 -10.45 17.18 -14.24
CA ARG A 39 -11.71 16.44 -14.04
C ARG A 39 -11.93 15.47 -15.19
N PRO A 40 -11.32 14.27 -15.15
CA PRO A 40 -11.61 13.25 -16.16
C PRO A 40 -13.08 12.84 -16.05
N LEU A 41 -13.84 12.92 -17.16
CA LEU A 41 -15.27 12.53 -17.20
C LEU A 41 -16.18 13.30 -16.22
N ASP A 42 -15.84 14.56 -15.89
CA ASP A 42 -16.53 15.38 -14.86
C ASP A 42 -16.41 14.84 -13.42
N LEU A 43 -15.63 13.77 -13.21
CA LEU A 43 -15.40 13.18 -11.90
C LEU A 43 -14.20 13.85 -11.21
N PRO A 44 -14.27 14.07 -9.89
CA PRO A 44 -13.16 14.65 -9.13
C PRO A 44 -11.93 13.74 -9.19
N PHE A 45 -10.76 14.30 -9.55
CA PHE A 45 -9.48 13.58 -9.59
C PHE A 45 -9.19 12.72 -8.35
N PRO A 46 -9.53 13.16 -7.12
CA PRO A 46 -9.40 12.33 -5.91
C PRO A 46 -10.13 10.97 -5.99
N MET A 47 -11.27 10.86 -6.67
CA MET A 47 -11.95 9.56 -6.84
C MET A 47 -11.15 8.62 -7.72
N VAL A 48 -10.65 9.10 -8.86
CA VAL A 48 -9.80 8.30 -9.75
C VAL A 48 -8.50 7.93 -9.04
N TRP A 49 -7.96 8.86 -8.25
CA TRP A 49 -6.78 8.62 -7.42
C TRP A 49 -6.99 7.49 -6.40
N GLN A 50 -8.14 7.46 -5.73
CA GLN A 50 -8.48 6.37 -4.82
C GLN A 50 -8.58 5.02 -5.55
N MET A 51 -9.25 4.98 -6.71
CA MET A 51 -9.34 3.77 -7.52
C MET A 51 -7.96 3.28 -7.99
N ALA A 52 -7.11 4.20 -8.45
CA ALA A 52 -5.74 3.90 -8.84
C ALA A 52 -4.93 3.34 -7.67
N GLY A 53 -5.14 3.87 -6.45
CA GLY A 53 -4.47 3.36 -5.27
C GLY A 53 -4.93 1.97 -4.83
N ILE A 54 -6.19 1.57 -5.08
CA ILE A 54 -6.64 0.18 -4.86
C ILE A 54 -5.95 -0.77 -5.83
N VAL A 55 -5.89 -0.39 -7.11
CA VAL A 55 -5.18 -1.16 -8.14
C VAL A 55 -3.69 -1.27 -7.79
N PHE A 56 -3.08 -0.18 -7.34
CA PHE A 56 -1.69 -0.15 -6.90
C PHE A 56 -1.43 -1.05 -5.68
N ALA A 57 -2.29 -0.99 -4.66
CA ALA A 57 -2.20 -1.88 -3.50
C ALA A 57 -2.29 -3.36 -3.90
N THR A 58 -3.19 -3.68 -4.83
CA THR A 58 -3.37 -5.04 -5.36
C THR A 58 -2.12 -5.48 -6.12
N PHE A 59 -1.54 -4.61 -6.95
CA PHE A 59 -0.30 -4.89 -7.68
C PHE A 59 0.87 -5.15 -6.73
N VAL A 60 1.02 -4.33 -5.69
CA VAL A 60 2.05 -4.49 -4.66
C VAL A 60 1.89 -5.80 -3.91
N LEU A 61 0.66 -6.16 -3.54
CA LEU A 61 0.37 -7.44 -2.91
C LEU A 61 0.70 -8.63 -3.84
N ALA A 62 0.33 -8.54 -5.12
CA ALA A 62 0.68 -9.54 -6.11
C ALA A 62 2.20 -9.66 -6.29
N LEU A 63 2.92 -8.54 -6.31
CA LEU A 63 4.37 -8.50 -6.41
C LEU A 63 5.02 -9.13 -5.17
N ARG A 64 4.51 -8.82 -3.97
CA ARG A 64 4.91 -9.42 -2.70
C ARG A 64 4.73 -10.94 -2.71
N TYR A 65 3.59 -11.42 -3.18
CA TYR A 65 3.30 -12.85 -3.29
C TYR A 65 4.21 -13.54 -4.31
N TRP A 66 4.48 -12.88 -5.44
CA TRP A 66 5.38 -13.41 -6.47
C TRP A 66 6.83 -13.50 -5.99
N LEU A 67 7.29 -12.49 -5.23
CA LEU A 67 8.61 -12.49 -4.62
C LEU A 67 8.74 -13.58 -3.53
N ASP A 68 7.70 -13.75 -2.71
CA ASP A 68 7.66 -14.79 -1.68
C ASP A 68 7.76 -16.19 -2.28
N ARG A 69 7.03 -16.42 -3.38
CA ARG A 69 6.96 -17.72 -4.05
C ARG A 69 8.25 -18.09 -4.79
N LYS A 70 9.15 -17.12 -4.96
CA LYS A 70 10.46 -17.31 -5.62
C LYS A 70 11.60 -17.51 -4.61
N SER A 71 11.34 -17.28 -3.32
CA SER A 71 12.26 -17.58 -2.20
C SER A 71 12.04 -19.00 -1.69
#